data_AF-A0A9W8QDI4-F1
#
_entry.id   AF-A0A9W8QDI4-F1
#
_cell.length_a   1.000
_cell.length_b   1.000
_cell.length_c   1.000
_cell.angle_alpha   90.00
_cell.angle_beta   90.00
_cell.angle_gamma   90.00
#
_symmetry.space_group_name_H-M   'P 1'
#
loop_
_entity.id
_entity.type
_entity.pdbx_description
1 polymer ?
#
loop_
_entity_poly.entity_id
_entity_poly.type
_entity_poly.pdbx_seq_one_letter_code
_entity_poly.pdbx_strand_id
1 'polypeptide(L)'
;MRRILGKPDIRCAHCSHAPFKDSSSLRKHIAAAHTRPFPCAFYFAGCTSTFGSKNEWKRHIASQHLCLQYYRCSICSQSTVDGKGNEFNRKDLFTQHLRRMHAPVQVKRALAKGDNGQQGSEWETYVREMQQRCLIQRRHPPRRSSCPKPNCVNTFEGPTAWDEWTEHVGRHMEKGEGDNLGVDDLLLRYALEEGIVERVGEKEYRLVQVLGSGGGPSQPVSQAMSETHDSQAMSTQSSAPPPPDESQSQSQPQSQPWGARSLPPLPALPPHPPAPHDRNPNLPPPE
;
A
#
# COMPACT_ATOMS: atom_id res chain seq x y z
N MET A 1 -34.76 38.20 28.83
CA MET A 1 -33.84 37.03 28.82
C MET A 1 -33.81 36.45 27.41
N ARG A 2 -32.73 36.66 26.65
CA ARG A 2 -32.59 36.04 25.31
C ARG A 2 -32.12 34.60 25.51
N ARG A 3 -32.97 33.60 25.20
CA ARG A 3 -32.55 32.20 25.12
C ARG A 3 -31.53 32.10 23.98
N ILE A 4 -30.26 31.88 24.33
CA ILE A 4 -29.27 31.40 23.37
C ILE A 4 -29.68 29.96 23.07
N LEU A 5 -30.41 29.75 21.97
CA LEU A 5 -30.50 28.42 21.39
C LEU A 5 -29.08 28.05 20.96
N GLY A 6 -28.40 27.24 21.78
CA GLY A 6 -27.14 26.64 21.40
C GLY A 6 -27.31 25.96 20.06
N LYS A 7 -26.40 26.22 19.12
CA LYS A 7 -26.44 25.59 17.80
C LYS A 7 -26.46 24.07 17.99
N PRO A 8 -27.31 23.33 17.24
CA PRO A 8 -27.34 21.89 17.33
C PRO A 8 -25.97 21.33 17.00
N ASP A 9 -25.54 20.39 17.83
CA ASP A 9 -24.20 19.83 17.77
C ASP A 9 -24.09 18.88 16.58
N ILE A 10 -23.22 19.21 15.61
CA ILE A 10 -23.11 18.46 14.35
C ILE A 10 -22.18 17.28 14.59
N ARG A 11 -22.73 16.08 14.78
CA ARG A 11 -21.97 14.87 15.12
C ARG A 11 -21.99 13.83 13.99
N CYS A 12 -21.00 12.95 13.97
CA CYS A 12 -21.00 11.80 13.08
C CYS A 12 -21.89 10.69 13.63
N ALA A 13 -22.70 10.06 12.78
CA ALA A 13 -23.55 8.93 13.15
C ALA A 13 -22.81 7.58 13.17
N HIS A 14 -21.61 7.52 12.58
CA HIS A 14 -20.83 6.29 12.41
C HIS A 14 -19.70 6.13 13.42
N CYS A 15 -19.39 7.16 14.21
CA CYS A 15 -18.36 7.08 15.25
C CYS A 15 -18.57 8.15 16.33
N SER A 16 -17.85 7.97 17.44
CA SER A 16 -17.87 8.88 18.59
C SER A 16 -16.90 10.07 18.45
N HIS A 17 -16.59 10.50 17.22
CA HIS A 17 -15.71 11.65 17.00
C HIS A 17 -16.31 12.92 17.61
N ALA A 18 -15.43 13.81 18.09
CA ALA A 18 -15.83 15.10 18.61
C ALA A 18 -16.68 15.86 17.58
N PRO A 19 -17.64 16.70 18.04
CA PRO A 19 -18.53 17.38 17.13
C PRO A 19 -17.82 18.32 16.16
N PHE A 20 -18.42 18.47 14.99
CA PHE A 20 -17.91 19.25 13.88
C PHE A 20 -18.46 20.67 13.93
N LYS A 21 -17.63 21.62 13.51
CA LYS A 21 -18.00 23.04 13.48
C LYS A 21 -19.09 23.37 12.44
N ASP A 22 -19.21 22.55 11.40
CA ASP A 22 -20.15 22.75 10.28
C ASP A 22 -20.45 21.41 9.57
N SER A 23 -21.51 21.38 8.77
CA SER A 23 -21.89 20.17 8.00
C SER A 23 -20.86 19.80 6.92
N SER A 24 -19.99 20.73 6.49
CA SER A 24 -18.98 20.47 5.47
C SER A 24 -17.82 19.63 6.02
N SER A 25 -17.35 19.97 7.23
CA SER A 25 -16.34 19.23 7.97
C SER A 25 -16.84 17.86 8.40
N LEU A 26 -18.10 17.73 8.82
CA LEU A 26 -18.73 16.42 9.03
C LEU A 26 -18.74 15.60 7.74
N ARG A 27 -19.14 16.18 6.59
CA ARG A 27 -19.18 15.47 5.30
C ARG A 27 -17.79 15.01 4.87
N LYS A 28 -16.77 15.86 5.04
CA LYS A 28 -15.36 15.48 4.79
C LYS A 28 -14.91 14.35 5.70
N HIS A 29 -15.31 14.38 6.98
CA HIS A 29 -15.01 13.31 7.91
C HIS A 29 -15.69 12.01 7.51
N ILE A 30 -17.00 12.01 7.20
CA ILE A 30 -17.71 10.81 6.75
C ILE A 30 -17.06 10.24 5.49
N ALA A 31 -16.80 11.10 4.50
CA ALA A 31 -16.13 10.69 3.27
C ALA A 31 -14.74 10.09 3.50
N ALA A 32 -13.96 10.63 4.45
CA ALA A 32 -12.60 10.16 4.72
C ALA A 32 -12.53 8.95 5.66
N ALA A 33 -13.39 8.91 6.68
CA ALA A 33 -13.31 7.93 7.77
C ALA A 33 -14.27 6.74 7.58
N HIS A 34 -15.35 6.93 6.82
CA HIS A 34 -16.45 5.97 6.74
C HIS A 34 -16.83 5.58 5.31
N THR A 35 -16.41 6.33 4.29
CA THR A 35 -16.59 5.95 2.90
C THR A 35 -15.33 5.25 2.38
N ARG A 36 -15.48 4.02 1.91
CA ARG A 36 -14.42 3.25 1.25
C ARG A 36 -14.89 2.85 -0.14
N PRO A 37 -14.87 3.78 -1.11
CA PRO A 37 -15.59 3.63 -2.37
C PRO A 37 -14.88 2.69 -3.36
N PHE A 38 -13.71 2.17 -2.99
CA PHE A 38 -12.91 1.29 -3.83
C PHE A 38 -12.91 -0.14 -3.26
N PRO A 39 -13.95 -0.96 -3.54
CA PRO A 39 -13.89 -2.39 -3.27
C PRO A 39 -12.83 -3.06 -4.15
N CYS A 40 -12.19 -4.11 -3.65
CA CYS A 40 -11.22 -4.87 -4.43
C CYS A 40 -11.87 -5.47 -5.70
N ALA A 41 -11.17 -5.41 -6.83
CA ALA A 41 -11.62 -6.03 -8.08
C ALA A 41 -11.81 -7.56 -7.98
N PHE A 42 -11.17 -8.21 -7.01
CA PHE A 42 -11.31 -9.64 -6.71
C PHE A 42 -12.32 -9.94 -5.58
N TYR A 43 -13.24 -9.01 -5.29
CA TYR A 43 -14.30 -9.22 -4.30
C TYR A 43 -15.15 -10.46 -4.61
N PHE A 44 -15.43 -10.71 -5.88
CA PHE A 44 -16.17 -11.89 -6.35
C PHE A 44 -15.50 -13.23 -6.01
N ALA A 45 -14.20 -13.22 -5.70
CA ALA A 45 -13.41 -14.40 -5.34
C ALA A 45 -13.05 -14.43 -3.83
N GLY A 46 -13.69 -13.59 -3.02
CA GLY A 46 -13.57 -13.58 -1.56
C GLY A 46 -12.65 -12.49 -0.97
N CYS A 47 -12.12 -11.55 -1.76
CA CYS A 47 -11.37 -10.43 -1.18
C CYS A 47 -12.32 -9.35 -0.64
N THR A 48 -12.40 -9.23 0.69
CA THR A 48 -13.27 -8.24 1.36
C THR A 48 -12.62 -6.87 1.55
N SER A 49 -11.43 -6.65 0.97
CA SER A 49 -10.69 -5.40 1.16
C SER A 49 -11.37 -4.22 0.44
N THR A 50 -11.48 -3.10 1.15
CA THR A 50 -12.02 -1.83 0.65
C THR A 50 -11.06 -0.69 1.01
N PHE A 51 -10.95 0.30 0.13
CA PHE A 51 -9.96 1.38 0.27
C PHE A 51 -10.63 2.75 0.23
N GLY A 52 -10.04 3.71 0.95
CA GLY A 52 -10.47 5.11 0.91
C GLY A 52 -9.93 5.88 -0.30
N SER A 53 -8.93 5.32 -1.01
CA SER A 53 -8.29 6.00 -2.14
C SER A 53 -7.99 5.06 -3.32
N LYS A 54 -8.03 5.61 -4.54
CA LYS A 54 -7.69 4.92 -5.79
C LYS A 54 -6.27 4.35 -5.78
N ASN A 55 -5.31 5.09 -5.22
CA ASN A 55 -3.91 4.65 -5.17
C ASN A 55 -3.71 3.43 -4.27
N GLU A 56 -4.37 3.37 -3.11
CA GLU A 56 -4.31 2.21 -2.23
C GLU A 56 -4.96 0.98 -2.85
N TRP A 57 -6.10 1.18 -3.53
CA TRP A 57 -6.80 0.13 -4.27
C TRP A 57 -5.95 -0.47 -5.39
N LYS A 58 -5.35 0.35 -6.26
CA LYS A 58 -4.41 -0.10 -7.31
C LYS A 58 -3.23 -0.88 -6.71
N ARG A 59 -2.62 -0.33 -5.65
CA ARG A 59 -1.48 -0.97 -4.95
C ARG A 59 -1.87 -2.32 -4.36
N HIS A 60 -3.07 -2.43 -3.78
CA HIS A 60 -3.58 -3.67 -3.24
C HIS A 60 -3.72 -4.74 -4.33
N ILE A 61 -4.43 -4.44 -5.43
CA ILE A 61 -4.63 -5.41 -6.51
C ILE A 61 -3.29 -5.88 -7.10
N ALA A 62 -2.38 -4.93 -7.37
CA ALA A 62 -1.07 -5.22 -7.94
C ALA A 62 -0.21 -6.12 -7.01
N SER A 63 -0.24 -5.87 -5.70
CA SER A 63 0.63 -6.58 -4.74
C SER A 63 0.04 -7.88 -4.19
N GLN A 64 -1.28 -7.96 -4.00
CA GLN A 64 -1.95 -9.10 -3.36
C GLN A 64 -2.46 -10.12 -4.36
N HIS A 65 -2.96 -9.68 -5.51
CA HIS A 65 -3.66 -10.57 -6.44
C HIS A 65 -2.85 -10.83 -7.71
N LEU A 66 -2.36 -9.76 -8.35
CA LEU A 66 -1.55 -9.91 -9.56
C LEU A 66 -0.15 -10.43 -9.20
N CYS A 67 0.54 -9.78 -8.26
CA CYS A 67 1.91 -10.10 -7.87
C CYS A 67 2.79 -10.36 -9.12
N LEU A 68 2.79 -9.38 -10.05
CA LEU A 68 3.41 -9.53 -11.37
C LEU A 68 4.87 -9.98 -11.30
N GLN A 69 5.57 -9.48 -10.28
CA GLN A 69 6.97 -9.79 -10.01
C GLN A 69 7.19 -9.99 -8.52
N TYR A 70 8.20 -10.79 -8.18
CA TYR A 70 8.68 -10.98 -6.81
C TYR A 70 10.19 -11.16 -6.82
N TYR A 71 10.81 -11.02 -5.66
CA TYR A 71 12.24 -11.22 -5.46
C TYR A 71 12.46 -12.53 -4.72
N ARG A 72 13.36 -13.38 -5.22
CA ARG A 72 13.79 -14.59 -4.50
C ARG A 72 15.28 -14.52 -4.24
N CYS A 73 15.68 -14.45 -2.97
CA CYS A 73 17.10 -14.35 -2.63
C CYS A 73 17.87 -15.58 -3.12
N SER A 74 18.89 -15.37 -3.95
CA SER A 74 19.73 -16.46 -4.47
C SER A 74 20.86 -16.90 -3.53
N ILE A 75 21.08 -16.17 -2.44
CA ILE A 75 22.13 -16.47 -1.44
C ILE A 75 21.59 -17.39 -0.35
N CYS A 76 20.31 -17.25 0.00
CA CYS A 76 19.69 -18.08 1.01
C CYS A 76 19.45 -19.49 0.48
N SER A 77 19.88 -20.49 1.24
CA SER A 77 19.54 -21.89 0.99
C SER A 77 18.02 -22.08 0.96
N GLN A 78 17.51 -22.99 0.13
CA GLN A 78 16.09 -23.39 0.10
C GLN A 78 15.69 -24.22 1.35
N SER A 79 16.39 -24.05 2.47
CA SER A 79 16.47 -24.98 3.61
C SER A 79 15.34 -24.85 4.64
N THR A 80 14.31 -24.04 4.40
CA THR A 80 13.10 -24.15 5.22
C THR A 80 12.15 -25.13 4.53
N VAL A 81 11.45 -25.94 5.31
CA VAL A 81 10.58 -27.08 4.94
C VAL A 81 9.50 -26.74 3.89
N ASP A 82 9.41 -25.47 3.48
CA ASP A 82 8.49 -24.93 2.49
C ASP A 82 9.13 -24.09 1.37
N GLY A 83 10.43 -23.76 1.40
CA GLY A 83 11.09 -22.85 0.42
C GLY A 83 10.63 -21.38 0.46
N LYS A 84 9.63 -21.04 1.28
CA LYS A 84 8.88 -19.76 1.30
C LYS A 84 9.56 -18.58 2.00
N GLY A 85 10.63 -18.81 2.77
CA GLY A 85 11.23 -17.77 3.65
C GLY A 85 12.04 -16.68 2.93
N ASN A 86 12.34 -16.88 1.64
CA ASN A 86 13.28 -16.05 0.88
C ASN A 86 12.61 -15.30 -0.28
N GLU A 87 11.27 -15.26 -0.31
CA GLU A 87 10.47 -14.64 -1.35
C GLU A 87 9.84 -13.33 -0.86
N PHE A 88 9.96 -12.28 -1.67
CA PHE A 88 9.49 -10.94 -1.32
C PHE A 88 8.73 -10.34 -2.50
N ASN A 89 7.44 -10.03 -2.32
CA ASN A 89 6.64 -9.37 -3.36
C ASN A 89 6.99 -7.89 -3.57
N ARG A 90 7.89 -7.33 -2.76
CA ARG A 90 8.26 -5.92 -2.77
C ARG A 90 9.77 -5.71 -2.67
N LYS A 91 10.26 -4.72 -3.43
CA LYS A 91 11.67 -4.33 -3.51
C LYS A 91 12.25 -3.90 -2.16
N ASP A 92 11.50 -3.13 -1.37
CA ASP A 92 11.96 -2.63 -0.07
C ASP A 92 12.11 -3.74 0.96
N LEU A 93 11.21 -4.74 0.94
CA LEU A 93 11.31 -5.92 1.80
C LEU A 93 12.54 -6.75 1.45
N PHE A 94 12.77 -7.01 0.15
CA PHE A 94 13.98 -7.68 -0.31
C PHE A 94 15.26 -6.90 0.04
N THR A 95 15.24 -5.57 -0.09
CA THR A 95 16.38 -4.71 0.28
C THR A 95 16.66 -4.77 1.77
N GLN A 96 15.64 -4.73 2.62
CA GLN A 96 15.80 -4.93 4.06
C GLN A 96 16.38 -6.30 4.38
N HIS A 97 15.91 -7.35 3.68
CA HIS A 97 16.46 -8.69 3.83
C HIS A 97 17.96 -8.72 3.50
N LEU A 98 18.38 -8.17 2.35
CA LEU A 98 19.81 -8.06 2.01
C LEU A 98 20.60 -7.31 3.08
N ARG A 99 20.10 -6.18 3.57
CA ARG A 99 20.79 -5.39 4.61
C ARG A 99 20.89 -6.10 5.96
N ARG A 100 19.89 -6.92 6.33
CA ARG A 100 19.86 -7.62 7.63
C ARG A 100 20.62 -8.93 7.62
N MET A 101 20.53 -9.68 6.52
CA MET A 101 21.03 -11.05 6.42
C MET A 101 22.36 -11.16 5.67
N HIS A 102 22.65 -10.21 4.75
CA HIS A 102 23.79 -10.33 3.83
C HIS A 102 24.75 -9.13 3.86
N ALA A 103 24.45 -8.07 4.61
CA ALA A 103 25.37 -6.93 4.71
C ALA A 103 26.65 -7.33 5.47
N PRO A 104 27.84 -7.04 4.92
CA PRO A 104 29.10 -7.19 5.65
C PRO A 104 29.10 -6.37 6.95
N VAL A 105 29.81 -6.84 7.97
CA VAL A 105 29.85 -6.19 9.30
C VAL A 105 30.33 -4.74 9.21
N GLN A 106 31.29 -4.47 8.31
CA GLN A 106 31.86 -3.15 8.05
C GLN A 106 30.79 -2.20 7.50
N VAL A 107 30.02 -2.67 6.52
CA VAL A 107 28.90 -1.92 5.92
C VAL A 107 27.81 -1.67 6.97
N LYS A 108 27.46 -2.68 7.78
CA LYS A 108 26.46 -2.53 8.84
C LYS A 108 26.85 -1.47 9.88
N ARG A 109 28.14 -1.39 10.22
CA ARG A 109 28.68 -0.35 11.11
C ARG A 109 28.67 1.03 10.47
N ALA A 110 29.02 1.14 9.19
CA ALA A 110 28.99 2.41 8.45
C ALA A 110 27.55 2.97 8.35
N LEU A 111 26.58 2.12 7.99
CA LEU A 111 25.16 2.47 7.95
C LEU A 111 24.63 2.97 9.30
N ALA A 112 25.04 2.36 10.41
CA ALA A 112 24.62 2.79 11.75
C ALA A 112 25.17 4.17 12.14
N LYS A 113 26.31 4.57 11.58
CA LYS A 113 26.96 5.86 11.81
C LYS A 113 26.53 6.94 10.79
N GLY A 114 25.68 6.58 9.83
CA GLY A 114 25.30 7.48 8.73
C GLY A 114 26.46 7.81 7.78
N ASP A 115 27.55 7.05 7.84
CA ASP A 115 28.72 7.24 6.98
C ASP A 115 28.52 6.44 5.69
N ASN A 116 28.55 7.14 4.56
CA ASN A 116 28.32 6.58 3.24
C ASN A 116 29.59 6.67 2.38
N GLY A 117 30.74 6.34 2.99
CA GLY A 117 32.02 6.20 2.30
C GLY A 117 32.02 5.11 1.21
N GLN A 118 33.19 4.85 0.63
CA GLN A 118 33.36 3.95 -0.52
C GLN A 118 32.67 2.58 -0.34
N GLN A 119 32.77 1.99 0.86
CA GLN A 119 32.17 0.70 1.19
C GLN A 119 30.64 0.71 1.21
N GLY A 120 30.03 1.84 1.59
CA GLY A 120 28.58 2.03 1.50
C GLY A 120 28.12 2.09 0.04
N SER A 121 28.85 2.83 -0.80
CA SER A 121 28.56 2.94 -2.24
C SER A 121 28.67 1.60 -2.98
N GLU A 122 29.73 0.83 -2.69
CA GLU A 122 29.93 -0.52 -3.24
C GLU A 122 28.79 -1.46 -2.84
N TRP A 123 28.39 -1.42 -1.57
CA TRP A 123 27.24 -2.19 -1.08
C TRP A 123 25.92 -1.78 -1.75
N GLU A 124 25.65 -0.49 -1.93
CA GLU A 124 24.44 -0.04 -2.64
C GLU A 124 24.43 -0.50 -4.11
N THR A 125 25.60 -0.56 -4.76
CA THR A 125 25.74 -1.13 -6.11
C THR A 125 25.41 -2.62 -6.11
N TYR A 126 26.00 -3.39 -5.18
CA TYR A 126 25.69 -4.81 -5.00
C TYR A 126 24.19 -5.07 -4.72
N VAL A 127 23.56 -4.24 -3.89
CA VAL A 127 22.12 -4.33 -3.62
C VAL A 127 21.30 -4.13 -4.89
N ARG A 128 21.68 -3.20 -5.77
CA ARG A 128 20.99 -2.99 -7.06
C ARG A 128 21.16 -4.17 -8.00
N GLU A 129 22.36 -4.74 -8.09
CA GLU A 129 22.63 -5.94 -8.88
C GLU A 129 21.81 -7.14 -8.36
N MET A 130 21.77 -7.33 -7.04
CA MET A 130 20.95 -8.37 -6.42
C MET A 130 19.47 -8.17 -6.68
N GLN A 131 18.97 -6.92 -6.66
CA GLN A 131 17.59 -6.61 -7.03
C GLN A 131 17.29 -7.01 -8.48
N GLN A 132 18.20 -6.77 -9.42
CA GLN A 132 18.02 -7.16 -10.82
C GLN A 132 18.08 -8.68 -11.00
N ARG A 133 19.11 -9.32 -10.46
CA ARG A 133 19.36 -10.77 -10.61
C ARG A 133 18.31 -11.64 -9.92
N CYS A 134 17.78 -11.18 -8.78
CA CYS A 134 16.81 -11.95 -7.98
C CYS A 134 15.36 -11.62 -8.31
N LEU A 135 15.09 -10.72 -9.26
CA LEU A 135 13.74 -10.40 -9.71
C LEU A 135 13.23 -11.52 -10.61
N ILE A 136 12.08 -12.09 -10.24
CA ILE A 136 11.40 -13.12 -11.01
C ILE A 136 10.08 -12.54 -11.54
N GLN A 137 9.90 -12.63 -12.85
CA GLN A 137 8.61 -12.36 -13.50
C GLN A 137 7.68 -13.54 -13.21
N ARG A 138 6.59 -13.29 -12.47
CA ARG A 138 5.58 -14.31 -12.19
C ARG A 138 4.53 -14.37 -13.29
N ARG A 139 4.05 -13.20 -13.72
CA ARG A 139 3.00 -13.06 -14.73
C ARG A 139 2.96 -11.68 -15.34
N HIS A 140 2.33 -11.52 -16.50
CA HIS A 140 2.10 -10.23 -17.13
C HIS A 140 0.73 -9.67 -16.77
N PRO A 141 0.54 -8.34 -16.76
CA PRO A 141 -0.78 -7.76 -16.53
C PRO A 141 -1.75 -8.13 -17.69
N PRO A 142 -3.07 -8.05 -17.44
CA PRO A 142 -4.07 -8.29 -18.50
C PRO A 142 -3.82 -7.40 -19.72
N ARG A 143 -3.65 -8.03 -20.89
CA ARG A 143 -3.51 -7.32 -22.17
C ARG A 143 -4.84 -6.88 -22.78
N ARG A 144 -5.95 -7.39 -22.23
CA ARG A 144 -7.32 -7.07 -22.63
C ARG A 144 -8.18 -7.01 -21.37
N SER A 145 -8.97 -5.94 -21.20
CA SER A 145 -9.87 -5.75 -20.05
C SER A 145 -11.13 -5.01 -20.48
N SER A 146 -12.27 -5.27 -19.84
CA SER A 146 -13.51 -4.50 -20.05
C SER A 146 -14.00 -3.86 -18.75
N CYS A 147 -14.71 -2.74 -18.88
CA CYS A 147 -15.30 -2.10 -17.70
C CYS A 147 -16.41 -2.98 -17.10
N PRO A 148 -16.35 -3.34 -15.80
CA PRO A 148 -17.38 -4.13 -15.14
C PRO A 148 -18.67 -3.35 -14.84
N LYS A 149 -18.72 -2.04 -15.13
CA LYS A 149 -19.87 -1.21 -14.84
C LYS A 149 -21.01 -1.49 -15.84
N PRO A 150 -22.24 -1.76 -15.38
CA PRO A 150 -23.41 -1.81 -16.25
C PRO A 150 -23.54 -0.54 -17.10
N ASN A 151 -23.84 -0.71 -18.39
CA ASN A 151 -23.96 0.37 -19.38
C ASN A 151 -22.66 1.12 -19.70
N CYS A 152 -21.49 0.62 -19.29
CA CYS A 152 -20.21 1.09 -19.77
C CYS A 152 -19.63 0.10 -20.79
N VAL A 153 -19.37 0.57 -22.02
CA VAL A 153 -18.90 -0.27 -23.13
C VAL A 153 -17.39 -0.16 -23.38
N ASN A 154 -16.65 0.47 -22.46
CA ASN A 154 -15.22 0.66 -22.64
C ASN A 154 -14.46 -0.66 -22.55
N THR A 155 -13.64 -0.91 -23.55
CA THR A 155 -12.70 -2.03 -23.65
C THR A 155 -11.30 -1.46 -23.85
N PHE A 156 -10.31 -2.16 -23.31
CA PHE A 156 -8.90 -1.74 -23.31
C PHE A 156 -8.05 -2.88 -23.85
N GLU A 157 -7.14 -2.59 -24.77
CA GLU A 157 -6.28 -3.59 -25.41
C GLU A 157 -4.85 -3.07 -25.57
N GLY A 158 -3.87 -3.95 -25.35
CA GLY A 158 -2.44 -3.66 -25.52
C GLY A 158 -1.64 -3.65 -24.22
N PRO A 159 -0.38 -3.20 -24.25
CA PRO A 159 0.53 -3.22 -23.09
C PRO A 159 0.06 -2.35 -21.92
N THR A 160 -0.68 -1.28 -22.19
CA THR A 160 -1.20 -0.31 -21.20
C THR A 160 -2.64 -0.61 -20.78
N ALA A 161 -3.26 -1.67 -21.32
CA ALA A 161 -4.69 -1.96 -21.12
C ALA A 161 -5.07 -2.05 -19.64
N TRP A 162 -4.22 -2.67 -18.82
CA TRP A 162 -4.45 -2.77 -17.37
C TRP A 162 -4.39 -1.42 -16.66
N ASP A 163 -3.41 -0.58 -16.99
CA ASP A 163 -3.28 0.74 -16.37
C ASP A 163 -4.47 1.64 -16.75
N GLU A 164 -4.85 1.63 -18.02
CA GLU A 164 -6.03 2.33 -18.53
C GLU A 164 -7.32 1.83 -17.87
N TRP A 165 -7.47 0.51 -17.73
CA TRP A 165 -8.61 -0.11 -17.05
C TRP A 165 -8.68 0.33 -15.59
N THR A 166 -7.59 0.27 -14.83
CA THR A 166 -7.60 0.68 -13.41
C THR A 166 -7.93 2.15 -13.26
N GLU A 167 -7.40 3.03 -14.10
CA GLU A 167 -7.75 4.46 -14.09
C GLU A 167 -9.19 4.71 -14.50
N HIS A 168 -9.72 3.95 -15.45
CA HIS A 168 -11.10 4.07 -15.88
C HIS A 168 -12.09 3.64 -14.80
N VAL A 169 -11.92 2.43 -14.26
CA VAL A 169 -12.79 1.88 -13.21
C VAL A 169 -12.69 2.71 -11.93
N GLY A 170 -11.49 3.17 -11.59
CA GLY A 170 -11.28 4.07 -10.45
C GLY A 170 -12.10 5.36 -10.54
N ARG A 171 -12.28 5.93 -11.75
CA ARG A 171 -13.13 7.13 -11.95
C ARG A 171 -14.61 6.87 -11.72
N HIS A 172 -15.10 5.65 -11.96
CA HIS A 172 -16.48 5.28 -11.61
C HIS A 172 -16.68 5.22 -10.10
N MET A 173 -15.73 4.61 -9.39
CA MET A 173 -15.73 4.55 -7.93
C MET A 173 -15.67 5.94 -7.29
N GLU A 174 -14.83 6.85 -7.82
CA GLU A 174 -14.73 8.25 -7.36
C GLU A 174 -16.05 9.03 -7.48
N LYS A 175 -16.91 8.65 -8.43
CA LYS A 175 -18.24 9.26 -8.65
C LYS A 175 -19.35 8.65 -7.78
N GLY A 176 -19.01 7.70 -6.90
CA GLY A 176 -19.99 6.97 -6.09
C GLY A 176 -20.71 5.86 -6.84
N GLU A 177 -20.15 5.38 -7.95
CA GLU A 177 -20.74 4.31 -8.78
C GLU A 177 -20.04 2.96 -8.55
N GLY A 178 -19.30 2.83 -7.44
CA GLY A 178 -18.49 1.66 -7.10
C GLY A 178 -19.29 0.43 -6.65
N ASP A 179 -20.46 0.64 -6.02
CA ASP A 179 -21.27 -0.44 -5.44
C ASP A 179 -21.98 -1.30 -6.49
N ASN A 180 -22.06 -0.82 -7.74
CA ASN A 180 -22.73 -1.50 -8.86
C ASN A 180 -21.74 -2.09 -9.87
N LEU A 181 -20.47 -2.24 -9.52
CA LEU A 181 -19.50 -2.88 -10.41
C LEU A 181 -19.71 -4.40 -10.38
N GLY A 182 -20.02 -4.96 -11.56
CA GLY A 182 -20.14 -6.40 -11.74
C GLY A 182 -18.78 -7.10 -11.76
N VAL A 183 -18.78 -8.34 -12.24
CA VAL A 183 -17.55 -9.07 -12.57
C VAL A 183 -17.25 -8.85 -14.04
N ASP A 184 -16.04 -8.39 -14.33
CA ASP A 184 -15.56 -8.30 -15.71
C ASP A 184 -15.16 -9.70 -16.22
N ASP A 185 -15.78 -10.15 -17.31
CA ASP A 185 -15.53 -11.48 -17.89
C ASP A 185 -14.07 -11.65 -18.36
N LEU A 186 -13.43 -10.57 -18.83
CA LEU A 186 -12.03 -10.61 -19.27
C LEU A 186 -11.07 -10.75 -18.08
N LEU A 187 -11.29 -9.99 -17.00
CA LEU A 187 -10.54 -10.12 -15.75
C LEU A 187 -10.71 -11.50 -15.13
N LEU A 188 -11.93 -12.04 -15.13
CA LEU A 188 -12.20 -13.39 -14.61
C LEU A 188 -11.46 -14.45 -15.42
N ARG A 189 -11.52 -14.39 -16.75
CA ARG A 189 -10.80 -15.32 -17.63
C ARG A 189 -9.30 -15.25 -17.38
N TYR A 190 -8.73 -14.05 -17.37
CA TYR A 190 -7.32 -13.85 -17.04
C TYR A 190 -6.97 -14.44 -15.68
N ALA A 191 -7.79 -14.19 -14.65
CA ALA A 191 -7.53 -14.67 -13.30
C ALA A 191 -7.54 -16.20 -13.20
N LEU A 192 -8.36 -16.88 -13.99
CA LEU A 192 -8.37 -18.34 -14.10
C LEU A 192 -7.12 -18.87 -14.84
N GLU A 193 -6.79 -18.28 -15.99
CA GLU A 193 -5.60 -18.65 -16.79
C GLU A 193 -4.30 -18.49 -16.01
N GLU A 194 -4.21 -17.44 -15.20
CA GLU A 194 -3.05 -17.13 -14.37
C GLU A 194 -3.07 -17.84 -12.99
N GLY A 195 -4.10 -18.64 -12.71
CA GLY A 195 -4.24 -19.34 -11.43
C GLY A 195 -4.30 -18.40 -10.22
N ILE A 196 -4.87 -17.21 -10.40
CA ILE A 196 -5.16 -16.25 -9.31
C ILE A 196 -6.43 -16.67 -8.58
N VAL A 197 -7.40 -17.20 -9.32
CA VAL A 197 -8.65 -17.75 -8.78
C VAL A 197 -8.86 -19.17 -9.27
N GLU A 198 -9.57 -19.95 -8.48
CA GLU A 198 -10.05 -21.29 -8.83
C GLU A 198 -11.58 -21.34 -8.79
N ARG A 199 -12.17 -22.24 -9.59
CA ARG A 199 -13.62 -22.46 -9.62
C ARG A 199 -14.01 -23.48 -8.55
N VAL A 200 -14.87 -23.07 -7.62
CA VAL A 200 -15.33 -23.92 -6.50
C VAL A 200 -16.73 -24.48 -6.76
N GLY A 201 -17.56 -23.76 -7.52
CA GLY A 201 -18.92 -24.18 -7.90
C GLY A 201 -19.30 -23.70 -9.30
N GLU A 202 -20.59 -23.77 -9.66
CA GLU A 202 -21.03 -23.41 -11.01
C GLU A 202 -20.79 -21.92 -11.36
N LYS A 203 -20.87 -21.04 -10.37
CA LYS A 203 -20.63 -19.59 -10.54
C LYS A 203 -19.85 -18.98 -9.36
N GLU A 204 -19.16 -19.82 -8.59
CA GLU A 204 -18.43 -19.41 -7.40
C GLU A 204 -16.92 -19.61 -7.60
N TYR A 205 -16.17 -18.58 -7.26
CA TYR A 205 -14.72 -18.53 -7.42
C TYR A 205 -14.06 -18.23 -6.08
N ARG A 206 -12.83 -18.71 -5.91
CA ARG A 206 -12.02 -18.46 -4.72
C ARG A 206 -10.63 -18.02 -5.12
N LEU A 207 -10.05 -17.07 -4.39
CA LEU A 207 -8.63 -16.73 -4.52
C LEU A 207 -7.75 -17.91 -4.14
N VAL A 208 -6.86 -18.31 -5.06
CA VAL A 208 -5.79 -19.25 -4.76
C VAL A 208 -4.80 -18.53 -3.85
N GLN A 209 -4.47 -19.13 -2.71
CA GLN A 209 -3.61 -18.47 -1.73
C GLN A 209 -2.19 -18.30 -2.28
N VAL A 210 -1.90 -17.09 -2.75
CA VAL A 210 -0.59 -16.73 -3.25
C VAL A 210 0.38 -16.57 -2.08
N LEU A 211 1.37 -17.46 -2.03
CA LEU A 211 2.44 -17.49 -1.04
C LEU A 211 3.14 -16.12 -0.95
N GLY A 212 3.19 -15.55 0.26
CA GLY A 212 3.82 -14.25 0.57
C GLY A 212 2.88 -13.16 1.10
N SER A 213 1.56 -13.33 0.99
CA SER A 213 0.59 -12.47 1.69
C SER A 213 0.43 -12.91 3.14
N GLY A 214 1.38 -12.52 3.99
CA GLY A 214 1.27 -12.57 5.45
C GLY A 214 0.23 -11.58 5.99
N GLY A 215 -0.99 -11.66 5.48
CA GLY A 215 -2.15 -10.87 5.88
C GLY A 215 -3.39 -11.71 5.65
N GLY A 216 -3.62 -12.69 6.53
CA GLY A 216 -4.92 -13.34 6.62
C GLY A 216 -6.01 -12.29 6.88
N PRO A 217 -7.29 -12.63 6.60
CA PRO A 217 -8.39 -11.69 6.79
C PRO A 217 -8.48 -11.31 8.26
N SER A 218 -8.16 -10.05 8.58
CA SER A 218 -8.58 -9.44 9.82
C SER A 218 -10.11 -9.41 9.79
N GLN A 219 -10.72 -10.34 10.52
CA GLN A 219 -12.14 -10.23 10.83
C GLN A 219 -12.40 -8.87 11.47
N PRO A 220 -13.51 -8.19 11.14
CA PRO A 220 -13.94 -7.04 11.91
C PRO A 220 -14.36 -7.55 13.30
N VAL A 221 -13.52 -7.33 14.31
CA VAL A 221 -13.95 -7.43 15.71
C VAL A 221 -14.85 -6.23 15.96
N SER A 222 -16.14 -6.45 15.81
CA SER A 222 -17.16 -5.63 16.44
C SER A 222 -17.09 -5.80 17.96
N GLN A 223 -17.17 -4.66 18.60
CA GLN A 223 -17.02 -4.37 20.02
C GLN A 223 -18.15 -4.97 20.87
N ALA A 224 -17.83 -5.56 22.03
CA ALA A 224 -18.75 -5.67 23.16
C ALA A 224 -17.97 -5.72 24.48
N MET A 225 -17.93 -4.57 25.14
CA MET A 225 -17.61 -4.41 26.56
C MET A 225 -18.69 -5.06 27.42
N SER A 226 -18.29 -5.79 28.46
CA SER A 226 -19.11 -5.94 29.66
C SER A 226 -18.17 -5.92 30.87
N GLU A 227 -18.16 -4.75 31.51
CA GLU A 227 -17.64 -4.56 32.85
C GLU A 227 -18.53 -5.35 33.82
N THR A 228 -17.93 -6.22 34.62
CA THR A 228 -18.52 -6.65 35.89
C THR A 228 -17.50 -6.46 36.98
N HIS A 229 -17.87 -5.59 37.91
CA HIS A 229 -17.18 -5.29 39.14
C HIS A 229 -17.45 -6.43 40.12
N ASP A 230 -16.42 -7.12 40.59
CA ASP A 230 -16.50 -7.80 41.88
C ASP A 230 -15.16 -7.77 42.60
N SER A 231 -15.23 -7.41 43.87
CA SER A 231 -14.11 -7.17 44.77
C SER A 231 -13.82 -8.44 45.54
N GLN A 232 -12.57 -8.90 45.56
CA GLN A 232 -12.07 -9.64 46.72
C GLN A 232 -10.56 -9.57 46.84
N ALA A 233 -10.15 -9.08 48.01
CA ALA A 233 -8.79 -8.91 48.47
C ALA A 233 -8.15 -10.24 48.86
N MET A 234 -6.83 -10.36 48.68
CA MET A 234 -5.94 -10.92 49.69
C MET A 234 -4.48 -10.54 49.40
N SER A 235 -3.84 -10.07 50.47
CA SER A 235 -2.49 -9.50 50.56
C SER A 235 -1.40 -10.57 50.58
N THR A 236 -0.21 -10.26 50.06
CA THR A 236 1.07 -10.52 50.75
C THR A 236 2.16 -9.56 50.24
N GLN A 237 3.00 -9.14 51.19
CA GLN A 237 3.96 -8.04 51.17
C GLN A 237 5.29 -8.40 50.49
N SER A 238 6.01 -7.40 49.97
CA SER A 238 7.47 -7.24 50.14
C SER A 238 7.91 -5.81 49.77
N SER A 239 8.86 -5.30 50.55
CA SER A 239 9.18 -3.88 50.76
C SER A 239 10.38 -3.36 49.95
N ALA A 240 10.43 -2.02 49.78
CA ALA A 240 11.59 -1.08 49.80
C ALA A 240 11.60 -0.08 48.61
N PRO A 241 12.35 1.05 48.70
CA PRO A 241 12.16 2.28 49.48
C PRO A 241 11.84 3.51 48.58
N PRO A 242 11.52 4.71 49.11
CA PRO A 242 11.06 5.85 48.30
C PRO A 242 12.21 6.63 47.62
N PRO A 243 11.96 7.28 46.48
CA PRO A 243 12.90 8.21 45.85
C PRO A 243 12.91 9.58 46.54
N PRO A 244 14.00 10.37 46.41
CA PRO A 244 14.15 11.66 47.06
C PRO A 244 13.32 12.77 46.38
N ASP A 245 12.96 13.73 47.21
CA ASP A 245 12.28 14.99 46.92
C ASP A 245 13.26 15.96 46.25
N GLU A 246 12.92 16.48 45.06
CA GLU A 246 13.63 17.61 44.48
C GLU A 246 12.66 18.62 43.86
N SER A 247 12.65 19.77 44.51
CA SER A 247 11.88 20.97 44.27
C SER A 247 12.18 21.66 42.94
N GLN A 248 11.10 22.01 42.25
CA GLN A 248 10.87 23.22 41.43
C GLN A 248 12.07 23.85 40.69
N SER A 249 12.06 23.72 39.36
CA SER A 249 12.39 24.85 38.49
C SER A 249 11.44 24.89 37.28
N GLN A 250 10.67 25.98 37.21
CA GLN A 250 9.79 26.31 36.11
C GLN A 250 10.64 26.78 34.92
N SER A 251 10.43 26.19 33.74
CA SER A 251 10.72 26.85 32.47
C SER A 251 9.74 26.38 31.39
N GLN A 252 9.00 27.34 30.85
CA GLN A 252 8.01 27.17 29.78
C GLN A 252 8.71 26.78 28.46
N PRO A 253 8.15 25.87 27.64
CA PRO A 253 8.55 25.78 26.24
C PRO A 253 7.82 26.87 25.44
N GLN A 254 8.59 27.88 25.04
CA GLN A 254 8.19 28.96 24.15
C GLN A 254 7.99 28.40 22.73
N SER A 255 6.74 28.28 22.31
CA SER A 255 6.35 27.95 20.95
C SER A 255 6.72 29.08 19.99
N GLN A 256 7.69 28.84 19.10
CA GLN A 256 7.96 29.69 17.94
C GLN A 256 7.30 29.12 16.66
N PRO A 257 6.77 29.99 15.78
CA PRO A 257 6.10 29.59 14.56
C PRO A 257 7.08 29.11 13.49
N TRP A 258 6.64 28.13 12.71
CA TRP A 258 7.33 27.59 11.55
C TRP A 258 7.50 28.68 10.48
N GLY A 259 8.70 29.25 10.39
CA GLY A 259 9.10 30.13 9.30
C GLY A 259 9.15 29.37 7.97
N ALA A 260 8.50 29.92 6.96
CA ALA A 260 8.61 29.47 5.57
C ALA A 260 10.07 29.53 5.13
N ARG A 261 10.70 28.37 4.93
CA ARG A 261 12.02 28.27 4.31
C ARG A 261 11.82 28.23 2.79
N SER A 262 12.26 29.28 2.12
CA SER A 262 12.38 29.33 0.66
C SER A 262 13.20 28.14 0.15
N LEU A 263 12.65 27.42 -0.83
CA LEU A 263 13.35 26.36 -1.54
C LEU A 263 14.54 26.96 -2.33
N PRO A 264 15.71 26.31 -2.36
CA PRO A 264 16.79 26.71 -3.25
C PRO A 264 16.39 26.45 -4.72
N PRO A 265 16.89 27.26 -5.68
CA PRO A 265 16.57 27.09 -7.09
C PRO A 265 17.11 25.77 -7.64
N LEU A 266 16.34 25.13 -8.51
CA LEU A 266 16.70 23.90 -9.19
C LEU A 266 17.91 24.13 -10.12
N PRO A 267 18.85 23.16 -10.22
CA PRO A 267 19.96 23.23 -11.17
C PRO A 267 19.44 23.16 -12.62
N ALA A 268 20.14 23.85 -13.52
CA ALA A 268 19.83 23.88 -14.95
C ALA A 268 19.92 22.47 -15.58
N LEU A 269 18.93 22.15 -16.43
CA LEU A 269 18.90 20.91 -17.20
C LEU A 269 20.06 20.88 -18.22
N PRO A 270 20.68 19.69 -18.46
CA PRO A 270 21.65 19.54 -19.53
C PRO A 270 20.98 19.68 -20.91
N PRO A 271 21.72 20.15 -21.94
CA PRO A 271 21.17 20.31 -23.28
C PRO A 271 20.76 18.96 -23.88
N HIS A 272 19.61 18.98 -24.56
CA HIS A 272 19.06 17.84 -25.28
C HIS A 272 20.01 17.39 -26.41
N PRO A 273 20.15 16.07 -26.66
CA PRO A 273 20.84 15.60 -27.86
C PRO A 273 20.05 15.99 -29.12
N PRO A 274 20.73 16.24 -30.25
CA PRO A 274 20.05 16.58 -31.51
C PRO A 274 19.18 15.42 -31.99
N ALA A 275 18.03 15.79 -32.58
CA ALA A 275 17.08 14.84 -33.16
C ALA A 275 17.75 14.00 -34.26
N PRO A 276 17.39 12.71 -34.40
CA PRO A 276 17.88 11.89 -35.49
C PRO A 276 17.39 12.46 -36.82
N HIS A 277 18.34 12.69 -37.74
CA HIS A 277 18.06 13.09 -39.11
C HIS A 277 17.12 12.11 -39.80
N ASP A 278 16.09 12.64 -40.44
CA ASP A 278 15.20 11.91 -41.35
C ASP A 278 16.01 11.10 -42.36
N ARG A 279 15.78 9.78 -42.36
CA ARG A 279 16.25 8.88 -43.41
C ARG A 279 15.61 9.31 -44.73
N ASN A 280 16.46 9.73 -45.67
CA ASN A 280 16.10 9.92 -47.07
C ASN A 280 15.61 8.57 -47.67
N PRO A 281 14.37 8.44 -48.16
CA PRO A 281 13.81 7.17 -48.65
C PRO A 281 14.30 6.73 -50.05
N ASN A 282 15.39 7.29 -50.58
CA ASN A 282 15.86 7.01 -51.95
C ASN A 282 17.32 6.53 -52.01
N LEU A 283 17.63 5.39 -51.37
CA LEU A 283 18.89 4.67 -51.60
C LEU A 283 18.61 3.20 -51.91
N PRO A 284 19.03 2.67 -53.08
CA PRO A 284 18.91 1.25 -53.40
C PRO A 284 19.93 0.41 -52.61
N PRO A 285 19.64 -0.89 -52.37
CA PRO A 285 20.50 -1.76 -51.57
C PRO A 285 21.77 -2.17 -52.34
N PRO A 286 22.90 -2.39 -51.64
CA PRO A 286 24.14 -2.85 -52.25
C PRO A 286 24.11 -4.36 -52.58
N GLU A 287 24.86 -4.73 -53.63
CA GLU A 287 25.09 -6.10 -54.12
C GLU A 287 25.83 -7.02 -53.13
#